data_AF-A0A1J5MY05-F1
#
_entry.id   AF-A0A1J5MY05-F1
#
_cell.length_a   1.000
_cell.length_b   1.000
_cell.length_c   1.000
_cell.angle_alpha   90.00
_cell.angle_beta   90.00
_cell.angle_gamma   90.00
#
_symmetry.space_group_name_H-M   'P 1'
#
loop_
_entity.id
_entity.type
_entity.pdbx_description
1 polymer ?
#
loop_
_entity_poly.entity_id
_entity_poly.type
_entity_poly.pdbx_seq_one_letter_code
_entity_poly.pdbx_strand_id
1 'polypeptide(L)'
;MNDTLLFGAALFVGMATADMFVRAWTGVLRSVALAVLFFRGRISGEVLFIRLNTTIPLILLCGMTLIAVFFLYFRSYGLGRSELEQLGYFLAAVPRTVCYLMGLNRRIEAMFDPRDGM
;
A
#
# COMPACT_ATOMS: atom_id res chain seq x y z
N MET A 1 -25.00 16.66 -6.45
CA MET A 1 -23.73 17.01 -5.76
C MET A 1 -22.90 17.81 -6.75
N ASN A 2 -22.13 18.81 -6.31
CA ASN A 2 -21.35 19.64 -7.23
C ASN A 2 -20.23 18.78 -7.85
N ASP A 3 -20.13 18.69 -9.18
CA ASP A 3 -19.19 17.78 -9.87
C ASP A 3 -17.72 18.01 -9.47
N THR A 4 -17.37 19.26 -9.17
CA THR A 4 -16.04 19.64 -8.66
C THR A 4 -15.74 19.04 -7.28
N LEU A 5 -16.76 18.93 -6.40
CA LEU A 5 -16.59 18.30 -5.08
C LEU A 5 -16.42 16.79 -5.21
N LEU A 6 -17.14 16.17 -6.15
CA LEU A 6 -16.99 14.75 -6.47
C LEU A 6 -15.60 14.43 -7.00
N PHE A 7 -15.12 15.26 -7.93
CA PHE A 7 -13.76 15.17 -8.47
C PHE A 7 -12.69 15.31 -7.36
N GLY A 8 -12.84 16.30 -6.48
CA GLY A 8 -11.94 16.49 -5.33
C GLY A 8 -11.94 15.31 -4.36
N ALA A 9 -13.12 14.74 -4.07
CA ALA A 9 -13.23 13.55 -3.25
C ALA A 9 -12.55 12.34 -3.91
N ALA A 10 -12.74 12.16 -5.22
CA ALA A 10 -12.12 11.07 -5.97
C ALA A 10 -10.59 11.18 -6.03
N LEU A 11 -10.05 12.41 -6.16
CA LEU A 11 -8.61 12.67 -6.04
C LEU A 11 -8.07 12.23 -4.68
N PHE A 12 -8.73 12.64 -3.58
CA PHE A 12 -8.30 12.29 -2.23
C PHE A 12 -8.34 10.77 -2.01
N VAL A 13 -9.44 10.13 -2.42
CA VAL A 13 -9.61 8.67 -2.32
C VAL A 13 -8.57 7.95 -3.18
N GLY A 14 -8.31 8.39 -4.40
CA GLY A 14 -7.27 7.82 -5.27
C GLY A 14 -5.88 7.92 -4.65
N MET A 15 -5.53 9.07 -4.06
CA MET A 15 -4.24 9.25 -3.39
C MET A 15 -4.11 8.37 -2.14
N ALA A 16 -5.13 8.37 -1.29
CA ALA A 16 -5.14 7.61 -0.03
C ALA A 16 -5.08 6.10 -0.30
N THR A 17 -5.91 5.61 -1.23
CA THR A 17 -5.93 4.19 -1.60
C THR A 17 -4.61 3.76 -2.26
N ALA A 18 -4.04 4.57 -3.14
CA ALA A 18 -2.73 4.27 -3.73
C ALA A 18 -1.61 4.22 -2.67
N ASP A 19 -1.59 5.15 -1.70
CA ASP A 19 -0.60 5.12 -0.63
C ASP A 19 -0.75 3.89 0.27
N MET A 20 -1.99 3.58 0.66
CA MET A 20 -2.27 2.40 1.48
C MET A 20 -1.95 1.09 0.76
N PHE A 21 -2.26 1.00 -0.53
CA PHE A 21 -1.90 -0.14 -1.36
C PHE A 21 -0.38 -0.31 -1.42
N VAL A 22 0.36 0.76 -1.70
CA VAL A 22 1.83 0.74 -1.74
C VAL A 22 2.41 0.28 -0.40
N ARG A 23 1.89 0.76 0.73
CA ARG A 23 2.34 0.35 2.07
C ARG A 23 2.05 -1.12 2.35
N ALA A 24 0.81 -1.56 2.09
CA ALA A 24 0.42 -2.96 2.28
C ALA A 24 1.26 -3.89 1.41
N TRP A 25 1.38 -3.58 0.12
CA TRP A 25 2.15 -4.36 -0.84
C TRP A 25 3.63 -4.44 -0.48
N THR A 26 4.24 -3.31 -0.11
CA THR A 26 5.62 -3.26 0.37
C THR A 26 5.80 -4.11 1.64
N GLY A 27 4.82 -4.10 2.54
CA GLY A 27 4.82 -4.97 3.71
C GLY A 27 4.79 -6.45 3.32
N VAL A 28 3.94 -6.85 2.37
CA VAL A 28 3.88 -8.23 1.86
C VAL A 28 5.24 -8.65 1.28
N LEU A 29 5.84 -7.81 0.43
CA LEU A 29 7.15 -8.08 -0.15
C LEU A 29 8.24 -8.23 0.92
N ARG A 30 8.22 -7.38 1.96
CA ARG A 30 9.12 -7.50 3.11
C ARG A 30 8.94 -8.82 3.85
N SER A 31 7.71 -9.25 4.11
CA SER A 31 7.46 -10.53 4.76
C SER A 31 8.02 -11.71 3.95
N VAL A 32 7.90 -11.66 2.62
CA VAL A 32 8.50 -12.66 1.71
C VAL A 32 10.03 -12.61 1.78
N ALA A 33 10.63 -11.42 1.73
CA ALA A 33 12.09 -11.27 1.83
C ALA A 33 12.64 -11.78 3.17
N LEU A 34 11.94 -11.51 4.28
CA LEU A 34 12.29 -12.03 5.61
C LEU A 34 12.24 -13.55 5.67
N ALA A 35 11.21 -14.17 5.08
CA ALA A 35 11.13 -15.62 4.98
C ALA A 35 12.34 -16.19 4.21
N VAL A 36 12.69 -15.58 3.07
CA VAL A 36 13.87 -15.98 2.28
C VAL A 36 15.17 -15.82 3.08
N LEU A 37 15.35 -14.72 3.80
CA LEU A 37 16.54 -14.50 4.65
C LEU A 37 16.65 -15.53 5.78
N PHE A 38 15.52 -15.90 6.39
CA PHE A 38 15.46 -16.93 7.41
C PHE A 38 15.84 -18.30 6.85
N PHE A 39 15.26 -18.71 5.71
CA PHE A 39 15.60 -19.98 5.07
C PHE A 39 17.06 -20.05 4.58
N ARG A 40 17.69 -18.90 4.30
CA ARG A 40 19.12 -18.79 3.98
C ARG A 40 20.04 -18.72 5.21
N GLY A 41 19.49 -18.79 6.43
CA GLY A 41 20.25 -18.70 7.68
C GLY A 41 20.91 -17.33 7.91
N ARG A 42 20.42 -16.27 7.26
CA ARG A 42 20.97 -14.91 7.37
C ARG A 42 20.43 -14.13 8.56
N ILE A 43 19.28 -14.55 9.11
CA ILE A 43 18.64 -13.95 10.28
C ILE A 43 18.16 -15.06 11.24
N SER A 44 18.10 -14.75 12.54
CA SER A 44 17.56 -15.67 13.54
C SER A 44 16.03 -15.70 13.53
N GLY A 45 15.43 -16.75 14.11
CA GLY A 45 13.98 -16.85 14.27
C GLY A 45 13.38 -15.74 15.14
N GLU A 46 14.14 -15.26 16.13
CA GLU A 46 13.73 -14.12 16.97
C GLU A 46 13.63 -12.82 16.16
N VAL A 47 14.65 -12.52 15.34
CA VAL A 47 14.66 -11.36 14.44
C VAL A 47 13.53 -11.45 13.43
N LEU A 48 13.29 -12.64 12.87
CA LEU A 48 12.14 -12.89 11.99
C LEU A 48 10.82 -12.54 12.68
N PHE A 49 10.60 -13.05 13.89
CA PHE A 49 9.35 -12.84 14.63
C PHE A 49 9.11 -11.36 14.96
N ILE A 50 10.14 -10.65 15.43
CA ILE A 50 10.05 -9.21 15.74
C ILE A 50 9.67 -8.41 14.49
N ARG A 51 10.33 -8.67 13.35
CA ARG A 51 10.08 -7.95 12.09
C ARG A 51 8.73 -8.30 11.47
N LEU A 52 8.28 -9.55 11.57
CA LEU A 52 6.94 -9.94 11.14
C LEU A 52 5.86 -9.32 12.02
N ASN A 53 6.08 -9.24 13.34
CA ASN A 53 5.12 -8.67 14.27
C ASN A 53 4.91 -7.16 14.06
N THR A 54 5.89 -6.44 13.50
CA THR A 54 5.69 -5.03 13.10
C THR A 54 5.09 -4.90 11.70
N THR A 55 5.46 -5.79 10.78
CA THR A 55 5.03 -5.72 9.38
C THR A 55 3.60 -6.19 9.17
N ILE A 56 3.20 -7.31 9.78
CA ILE A 56 1.88 -7.93 9.60
C ILE A 56 0.74 -7.00 10.04
N PRO A 57 0.77 -6.37 11.23
CA PRO A 57 -0.29 -5.44 11.63
C PRO A 57 -0.44 -4.26 10.68
N LEU A 58 0.66 -3.76 10.12
CA LEU A 58 0.62 -2.65 9.17
C LEU A 58 -0.02 -3.09 7.84
N ILE A 59 0.31 -4.28 7.34
CA ILE A 59 -0.36 -4.87 6.15
C ILE A 59 -1.86 -4.97 6.42
N LEU A 60 -2.25 -5.54 7.56
CA LEU A 60 -3.65 -5.74 7.92
C LEU A 60 -4.39 -4.41 8.05
N LEU A 61 -3.80 -3.42 8.73
CA LEU A 61 -4.40 -2.11 8.91
C LEU A 61 -4.62 -1.42 7.55
N CYS A 62 -3.59 -1.40 6.68
CA CYS A 62 -3.72 -0.81 5.35
C CYS A 62 -4.73 -1.57 4.48
N GLY A 63 -4.72 -2.90 4.51
CA GLY A 63 -5.65 -3.74 3.77
C GLY A 63 -7.10 -3.58 4.22
N MET A 64 -7.36 -3.59 5.53
CA MET A 64 -8.70 -3.34 6.08
C MET A 64 -9.18 -1.92 5.77
N THR A 65 -8.29 -0.92 5.84
CA THR A 65 -8.67 0.45 5.50
C THR A 65 -8.99 0.58 4.00
N LEU A 66 -8.24 -0.09 3.12
CA LEU A 66 -8.59 -0.16 1.70
C LEU A 66 -9.97 -0.76 1.48
N ILE A 67 -10.25 -1.91 2.10
CA ILE A 67 -11.56 -2.57 2.01
C ILE A 67 -12.66 -1.63 2.52
N ALA A 68 -12.44 -0.97 3.67
CA ALA A 68 -13.39 -0.02 4.24
C ALA A 68 -13.65 1.17 3.30
N VAL A 69 -12.59 1.76 2.71
CA VAL A 69 -12.72 2.85 1.75
C VAL A 69 -13.49 2.40 0.51
N PHE A 70 -13.16 1.25 -0.07
CA PHE A 70 -13.89 0.73 -1.24
C PHE A 70 -15.36 0.45 -0.91
N PHE A 71 -15.63 -0.16 0.25
CA PHE A 71 -16.99 -0.46 0.69
C PHE A 71 -17.80 0.80 0.94
N LEU A 72 -17.27 1.76 1.70
CA LEU A 72 -17.99 2.99 2.01
C LEU A 72 -18.16 3.85 0.75
N TYR A 73 -17.09 4.11 0.02
CA TYR A 73 -17.08 5.04 -1.12
C TYR A 73 -17.90 4.52 -2.31
N PHE A 74 -17.65 3.29 -2.77
CA PHE A 74 -18.33 2.76 -3.95
C PHE A 74 -19.69 2.12 -3.64
N ARG A 75 -19.80 1.39 -2.52
CA ARG A 75 -21.01 0.61 -2.21
C ARG A 75 -22.02 1.40 -1.39
N SER A 76 -21.62 2.05 -0.30
CA SER A 76 -22.56 2.79 0.56
C SER A 76 -22.95 4.15 -0.02
N TYR A 77 -21.98 4.92 -0.50
CA TYR A 77 -22.23 6.26 -1.06
C TYR A 77 -22.51 6.26 -2.57
N GLY A 78 -22.25 5.15 -3.28
CA GLY A 78 -22.48 5.05 -4.71
C GLY A 78 -21.57 5.94 -5.58
N LEU A 79 -20.43 6.39 -5.02
CA LEU A 79 -19.48 7.30 -5.67
C LEU A 79 -18.51 6.53 -6.58
N GLY A 80 -17.80 7.26 -7.45
CA GLY A 80 -16.82 6.69 -8.38
C GLY A 80 -17.43 6.10 -9.66
N ARG A 81 -18.67 6.48 -9.98
CA ARG A 81 -19.38 6.00 -11.19
C ARG A 81 -19.25 6.96 -12.37
N SER A 82 -19.07 8.25 -12.11
CA SER A 82 -18.93 9.24 -13.18
C SER A 82 -17.54 9.23 -13.80
N GLU A 83 -17.45 9.64 -15.06
CA GLU A 83 -16.17 9.77 -15.78
C GLU A 83 -15.21 10.75 -15.08
N LEU A 84 -15.74 11.85 -14.52
CA LEU A 84 -14.93 12.83 -13.78
C LEU A 84 -14.35 12.24 -12.51
N GLU A 85 -15.13 11.49 -11.72
CA GLU A 85 -14.59 10.82 -10.52
C GLU A 85 -13.52 9.79 -10.89
N GLN A 86 -13.73 9.01 -11.96
CA GLN A 86 -12.74 8.03 -12.42
C GLN A 86 -11.45 8.70 -12.88
N LEU A 87 -11.55 9.82 -13.61
CA LEU A 87 -10.40 10.62 -14.01
C LEU A 87 -9.67 11.20 -12.79
N GLY A 88 -10.39 11.75 -11.82
CA GLY A 88 -9.82 12.26 -10.57
C GLY A 88 -9.08 11.18 -9.79
N TYR A 89 -9.70 10.02 -9.62
CA TYR A 89 -9.07 8.86 -8.99
C TYR A 89 -7.78 8.45 -9.73
N PHE A 90 -7.84 8.34 -11.06
CA PHE A 90 -6.71 7.95 -11.89
C PHE A 90 -5.55 8.95 -11.79
N LEU A 91 -5.83 10.24 -11.89
CA LEU A 91 -4.84 11.32 -11.79
C LEU A 91 -4.15 11.36 -10.42
N ALA A 92 -4.81 10.93 -9.35
CA ALA A 92 -4.17 10.81 -8.04
C ALA A 92 -3.40 9.49 -7.86
N ALA A 93 -3.99 8.38 -8.26
CA ALA A 93 -3.43 7.05 -8.00
C ALA A 93 -2.20 6.75 -8.87
N VAL A 94 -2.22 7.14 -10.14
CA VAL A 94 -1.16 6.81 -11.10
C VAL A 94 0.18 7.47 -10.75
N PRO A 95 0.28 8.80 -10.54
CA PRO A 95 1.56 9.43 -10.20
C PRO A 95 2.15 8.83 -8.92
N ARG A 96 1.32 8.58 -7.91
CA ARG A 96 1.77 7.97 -6.65
C ARG A 96 2.35 6.56 -6.87
N THR A 97 1.73 5.78 -7.74
CA THR A 97 2.18 4.44 -8.11
C THR A 97 3.45 4.49 -8.95
N VAL A 98 3.55 5.42 -9.91
CA VAL A 98 4.78 5.64 -10.71
C VAL A 98 5.96 6.02 -9.82
N CYS A 99 5.77 6.96 -8.89
CA CYS A 99 6.81 7.33 -7.92
C CYS A 99 7.26 6.13 -7.05
N TYR A 100 6.34 5.21 -6.75
CA TYR A 100 6.70 3.96 -6.07
C TYR A 100 7.55 3.05 -6.97
N LEU A 101 7.14 2.84 -8.23
CA LEU A 101 7.84 1.98 -9.18
C LEU A 101 9.25 2.48 -9.50
N MET A 102 9.45 3.79 -9.63
CA MET A 102 10.78 4.38 -9.86
C MET A 102 11.78 4.05 -8.75
N GLY A 103 11.31 3.88 -7.52
CA GLY A 103 12.14 3.50 -6.37
C GLY A 103 12.14 2.00 -6.06
N LEU A 104 11.47 1.17 -6.87
CA LEU A 104 11.21 -0.23 -6.51
C LEU A 104 12.48 -1.05 -6.40
N ASN A 105 13.42 -0.92 -7.35
CA ASN A 105 14.65 -1.72 -7.34
C ASN A 105 15.46 -1.51 -6.05
N ARG A 106 15.72 -0.24 -5.71
CA ARG A 106 16.42 0.13 -4.47
C ARG A 106 15.70 -0.36 -3.21
N ARG A 107 14.35 -0.35 -3.22
CA ARG A 107 13.55 -0.88 -2.10
C ARG A 107 13.69 -2.40 -1.99
N ILE A 108 13.63 -3.13 -3.10
CA ILE A 108 13.80 -4.59 -3.10
C ILE A 108 15.18 -4.96 -2.59
N GLU A 109 16.23 -4.32 -3.07
CA GLU A 109 17.60 -4.53 -2.60
C GLU A 109 17.72 -4.33 -1.09
N ALA A 110 17.12 -3.25 -0.56
CA ALA A 110 17.10 -2.98 0.88
C ALA A 110 16.38 -4.07 1.70
N MET A 111 15.31 -4.69 1.18
CA MET A 111 14.58 -5.76 1.89
C MET A 111 15.42 -7.02 2.11
N PHE A 112 16.45 -7.25 1.30
CA PHE A 112 17.36 -8.38 1.43
C PHE A 112 18.62 -8.04 2.24
N ASP A 113 18.74 -6.82 2.78
CA ASP A 113 19.81 -6.49 3.73
C ASP A 113 19.47 -7.07 5.12
N PRO A 114 20.31 -7.96 5.68
CA PRO A 114 20.11 -8.48 7.03
C PRO A 114 20.02 -7.38 8.10
N ARG A 115 20.61 -6.21 7.84
CA ARG A 115 20.64 -5.05 8.75
C ARG A 115 19.41 -4.13 8.64
N ASP A 116 18.53 -4.34 7.66
CA ASP A 116 17.34 -3.49 7.47
C ASP A 116 16.42 -3.55 8.71
N GLY A 117 16.33 -2.46 9.48
CA GLY A 117 15.50 -2.36 10.67
C GLY A 117 16.09 -2.93 11.97
N MET A 118 17.41 -3.09 12.06
CA MET A 118 18.15 -3.04 13.34
C MET A 118 18.56 -1.59 13.65
#